data_AF-A0AAD4C2V4-F1
#
_entry.id   AF-A0AAD4C2V4-F1
#
_cell.length_a   1.000
_cell.length_b   1.000
_cell.length_c   1.000
_cell.angle_alpha   90.00
_cell.angle_beta   90.00
_cell.angle_gamma   90.00
#
_symmetry.space_group_name_H-M   'P 1'
#
loop_
_entity.id
_entity.type
_entity.pdbx_description
1 polymer ?
#
loop_
_entity_poly.entity_id
_entity_poly.type
_entity_poly.pdbx_seq_one_letter_code
_entity_poly.pdbx_strand_id
1 'polypeptide(L)'
;MRTGVLAEWHIKEFLKLSREIHYDDGINPTQLYVTRSLRGIFFVVYLFRFPLKGQVQQHNLQCLGKLEGETRLYKAMDARGHDIYGDRLTILQAEKLLEKLVCPKEVPLKVGAQVMLLRVCFVLLSILFPYISVDLELFTGARQWVTRQSRRVYWHPRGATTSHCGSRVGATKH
;
A
#
# COMPACT_ATOMS: atom_id res chain seq x y z
N MET A 1 -22.35 -6.11 23.49
CA MET A 1 -21.09 -5.73 22.80
C MET A 1 -20.84 -4.22 22.78
N ARG A 2 -21.73 -3.39 22.20
CA ARG A 2 -21.51 -1.92 22.14
C ARG A 2 -21.39 -1.25 23.52
N THR A 3 -22.11 -1.74 24.51
CA THR A 3 -22.10 -1.25 25.90
C THR A 3 -20.97 -1.81 26.76
N GLY A 4 -20.10 -2.66 26.20
CA GLY A 4 -19.04 -3.34 26.96
C GLY A 4 -19.50 -4.48 27.88
N VAL A 5 -20.81 -4.64 28.08
CA VAL A 5 -21.37 -5.75 28.85
C VAL A 5 -21.77 -6.89 27.90
N LEU A 6 -21.29 -8.10 28.16
CA LEU A 6 -21.78 -9.33 27.55
C LEU A 6 -22.34 -10.26 28.64
N ALA A 7 -23.61 -10.62 28.52
CA ALA A 7 -24.17 -11.73 29.29
C ALA A 7 -23.55 -13.06 28.85
N GLU A 8 -23.53 -14.05 29.75
CA GLU A 8 -22.88 -15.35 29.53
C GLU A 8 -23.39 -16.09 28.29
N TRP A 9 -24.69 -16.03 28.03
CA TRP A 9 -25.28 -16.68 26.85
C TRP A 9 -24.78 -16.07 25.53
N HIS A 10 -24.52 -14.75 25.48
CA HIS A 10 -23.90 -14.13 24.31
C HIS A 10 -22.49 -14.68 24.09
N ILE A 11 -21.72 -14.89 25.16
CA ILE A 11 -20.38 -15.47 25.07
C ILE A 11 -20.45 -16.88 24.49
N LYS A 12 -21.37 -17.71 24.98
CA LYS A 12 -21.62 -19.06 24.43
C LYS A 12 -21.96 -19.01 22.94
N GLU A 13 -22.76 -18.02 22.51
CA GLU A 13 -23.11 -17.86 21.10
C GLU A 13 -21.94 -17.39 20.23
N PHE A 14 -21.11 -16.46 20.72
CA PHE A 14 -19.88 -16.05 20.02
C PHE A 14 -18.88 -17.19 19.89
N LEU A 15 -18.80 -18.07 20.89
CA LEU A 15 -17.93 -19.25 20.81
C LEU A 15 -18.36 -20.21 19.70
N LYS A 16 -19.66 -20.32 19.39
CA LYS A 16 -20.13 -21.12 18.24
C LYS A 16 -19.65 -20.57 16.88
N LEU A 17 -19.31 -19.29 16.79
CA LEU A 17 -18.76 -18.68 15.59
C LEU A 17 -17.27 -19.00 15.36
N SER A 18 -16.60 -19.66 16.31
CA SER A 18 -15.19 -20.06 16.17
C SER A 18 -14.96 -21.28 15.28
N ARG A 19 -16.03 -21.85 14.71
CA ARG A 19 -15.95 -22.96 13.76
C ARG A 19 -15.16 -22.57 12.51
N GLU A 20 -14.47 -23.54 11.92
CA GLU A 20 -13.79 -23.37 10.64
C GLU A 20 -14.82 -23.04 9.54
N ILE A 21 -14.51 -22.03 8.70
CA ILE A 21 -15.37 -21.60 7.60
C ILE A 21 -14.69 -21.98 6.30
N HIS A 22 -15.36 -22.80 5.50
CA HIS A 22 -14.95 -23.16 4.15
C HIS A 22 -15.73 -22.33 3.14
N TYR A 23 -15.04 -21.83 2.10
CA TYR A 23 -15.65 -21.12 0.98
C TYR A 23 -15.29 -21.87 -0.32
N ASP A 24 -16.29 -22.16 -1.13
CA ASP A 24 -16.13 -22.92 -2.38
C ASP A 24 -15.59 -22.06 -3.54
N ASP A 25 -15.61 -20.73 -3.39
CA ASP A 25 -15.18 -19.76 -4.39
C ASP A 25 -13.65 -19.57 -4.45
N GLY A 26 -12.91 -20.25 -3.56
CA GLY A 26 -11.46 -20.10 -3.42
C GLY A 26 -11.02 -18.78 -2.78
N ILE A 27 -11.97 -17.95 -2.34
CA ILE A 27 -11.70 -16.69 -1.66
C ILE A 27 -11.57 -16.99 -0.17
N ASN A 28 -10.35 -16.83 0.36
CA ASN A 28 -10.11 -17.01 1.78
C ASN A 28 -10.83 -15.92 2.59
N PRO A 29 -11.37 -16.24 3.79
CA PRO A 29 -12.01 -15.25 4.63
C PRO A 29 -11.04 -14.13 5.00
N THR A 30 -11.56 -12.90 5.05
CA THR A 30 -10.82 -11.76 5.58
C THR A 30 -10.52 -12.01 7.06
N GLN A 31 -9.23 -12.12 7.41
CA GLN A 31 -8.81 -12.31 8.80
C GLN A 31 -8.73 -10.98 9.53
N LEU A 32 -9.51 -10.83 10.59
CA LEU A 32 -9.43 -9.71 11.52
C LEU A 32 -8.62 -10.14 12.75
N TYR A 33 -7.44 -9.56 12.93
CA TYR A 33 -6.61 -9.82 14.10
C TYR A 33 -7.02 -8.93 15.25
N VAL A 34 -7.46 -9.54 16.34
CA VAL A 34 -7.72 -8.82 17.59
C VAL A 34 -6.50 -8.95 18.49
N THR A 35 -5.80 -7.85 18.74
CA THR A 35 -4.66 -7.83 19.65
C THR A 35 -5.16 -7.94 21.09
N ARG A 36 -5.24 -9.15 21.66
CA ARG A 36 -5.46 -9.34 23.10
C ARG A 36 -4.20 -8.96 23.85
N SER A 37 -4.07 -7.70 24.21
CA SER A 37 -3.00 -7.23 25.08
C SER A 37 -3.30 -7.67 26.52
N LEU A 38 -2.93 -8.92 26.84
CA LEU A 38 -2.96 -9.47 28.20
C LEU A 38 -1.78 -8.91 29.01
N ARG A 39 -1.86 -7.64 29.42
CA ARG A 39 -1.04 -7.12 30.53
C ARG A 39 -1.95 -6.46 31.56
N GLY A 40 -1.72 -6.86 32.80
CA GLY A 40 -2.64 -6.74 33.92
C GLY A 40 -3.20 -5.35 34.19
N ILE A 41 -4.46 -5.37 34.63
CA ILE A 41 -5.04 -4.48 35.64
C ILE A 41 -4.63 -3.00 35.48
N PHE A 42 -5.02 -2.39 34.35
CA PHE A 42 -5.35 -0.95 34.19
C PHE A 42 -5.82 -0.79 32.74
N PHE A 43 -6.97 -1.40 32.42
CA PHE A 43 -7.45 -1.62 31.06
C PHE A 43 -8.76 -0.87 30.81
N VAL A 44 -8.70 0.46 30.84
CA VAL A 44 -9.78 1.29 30.31
C VAL A 44 -9.16 2.27 29.31
N VAL A 45 -9.77 2.29 28.12
CA VAL A 45 -9.48 3.12 26.94
C VAL A 45 -8.40 2.55 26.00
N TYR A 46 -8.77 2.46 24.71
CA TYR A 46 -8.03 1.92 23.54
C TYR A 46 -8.19 0.41 23.22
N LEU A 47 -9.42 -0.10 23.30
CA LEU A 47 -9.84 -1.42 22.77
C LEU A 47 -10.03 -1.44 21.22
N PHE A 48 -9.23 -0.66 20.49
CA PHE A 48 -9.07 -0.72 19.03
C PHE A 48 -7.57 -0.70 18.72
N ARG A 49 -6.79 -1.57 19.39
CA ARG A 49 -5.45 -1.88 18.89
C ARG A 49 -5.62 -2.70 17.62
N PHE A 50 -5.62 -2.00 16.49
CA PHE A 50 -5.29 -2.57 15.18
C PHE A 50 -4.13 -3.53 15.37
N PRO A 51 -4.14 -4.70 14.71
CA PRO A 51 -3.02 -5.63 14.80
C PRO A 51 -1.71 -4.92 14.53
N LEU A 52 -0.66 -5.35 15.21
CA LEU A 52 0.67 -4.83 14.91
C LEU A 52 0.91 -5.01 13.42
N LYS A 53 1.34 -3.95 12.74
CA LYS A 53 1.63 -3.95 11.30
C LYS A 53 2.46 -5.17 10.88
N GLY A 54 3.41 -5.57 11.73
CA GLY A 54 4.25 -6.76 11.52
C GLY A 54 3.47 -8.09 11.48
N GLN A 55 2.42 -8.27 12.30
CA GLN A 55 1.60 -9.49 12.30
C GLN A 55 0.78 -9.61 11.01
N VAL A 56 0.15 -8.50 10.60
CA VAL A 56 -0.60 -8.46 9.33
C VAL A 56 0.33 -8.71 8.16
N GLN A 57 1.50 -8.07 8.14
CA GLN A 57 2.48 -8.25 7.09
C GLN A 57 2.99 -9.69 7.02
N GLN A 58 3.33 -10.30 8.16
CA GLN A 58 3.78 -11.69 8.22
C GLN A 58 2.71 -12.65 7.68
N HIS A 59 1.45 -12.47 8.09
CA HIS A 59 0.38 -13.30 7.59
C HIS A 59 0.14 -13.11 6.09
N ASN A 60 0.12 -11.86 5.62
CA ASN A 60 -0.03 -11.58 4.18
C ASN A 60 1.09 -12.24 3.38
N LEU A 61 2.34 -12.22 3.88
CA LEU A 61 3.46 -12.93 3.25
C LEU A 61 3.29 -14.45 3.26
N GLN A 62 2.75 -15.02 4.34
CA GLN A 62 2.42 -16.45 4.40
C GLN A 62 1.35 -16.83 3.36
N CYS A 63 0.29 -16.03 3.25
CA CYS A 63 -0.77 -16.24 2.26
C CYS A 63 -0.26 -16.06 0.82
N LEU A 64 0.57 -15.03 0.58
CA LEU A 64 1.26 -14.84 -0.69
C LEU A 64 2.18 -16.02 -1.04
N GLY A 65 2.82 -16.62 -0.04
CA GLY A 65 3.66 -17.82 -0.19
C GLY A 65 2.89 -19.03 -0.70
N LYS A 66 1.61 -19.16 -0.33
CA LYS A 66 0.72 -20.26 -0.76
C LYS A 66 0.21 -20.11 -2.20
N LEU A 67 0.22 -18.90 -2.75
CA LEU A 67 -0.20 -18.68 -4.14
C LEU A 67 0.83 -19.25 -5.11
N GLU A 68 0.34 -19.89 -6.16
CA GLU A 68 1.17 -20.37 -7.27
C GLU A 68 1.70 -19.19 -8.12
N GLY A 69 2.76 -19.45 -8.88
CA GLY A 69 3.34 -18.47 -9.80
C GLY A 69 4.55 -17.70 -9.27
N GLU A 70 5.17 -16.94 -10.18
CA GLU A 70 6.40 -16.18 -9.92
C GLU A 70 6.14 -14.95 -9.05
N THR A 71 6.96 -14.75 -8.01
CA THR A 71 6.93 -13.56 -7.17
C THR A 71 7.60 -12.38 -7.87
N ARG A 72 6.86 -11.30 -8.10
CA ARG A 72 7.39 -10.02 -8.58
C ARG A 72 7.63 -9.08 -7.42
N LEU A 73 8.86 -8.59 -7.28
CA LEU A 73 9.25 -7.67 -6.21
C LEU A 73 9.24 -6.22 -6.70
N TYR A 74 8.38 -5.39 -6.11
CA TYR A 74 8.30 -3.96 -6.42
C TYR A 74 9.01 -3.15 -5.33
N LYS A 75 10.08 -2.45 -5.71
CA LYS A 75 10.84 -1.59 -4.80
C LYS A 75 10.33 -0.15 -4.87
N ALA A 76 10.14 0.48 -3.71
CA ALA A 76 9.80 1.89 -3.62
C ALA A 76 10.91 2.77 -4.19
N MET A 77 10.53 3.82 -4.91
CA MET A 77 11.45 4.84 -5.40
C MET A 77 11.31 6.09 -4.54
N ASP A 78 11.93 6.05 -3.36
CA ASP A 78 11.84 7.14 -2.40
C ASP A 78 12.80 8.27 -2.75
N ALA A 79 12.27 9.49 -2.87
CA ALA A 79 13.07 10.69 -3.03
C ALA A 79 13.23 11.39 -1.67
N ARG A 80 14.47 11.79 -1.35
CA ARG A 80 14.74 12.61 -0.15
C ARG A 80 14.17 14.00 -0.33
N GLY A 81 13.31 14.42 0.60
CA GLY A 81 12.77 15.76 0.67
C GLY A 81 13.75 16.78 1.29
N HIS A 82 13.24 17.99 1.47
CA HIS A 82 13.89 19.04 2.25
C HIS A 82 13.13 19.23 3.57
N ASP A 83 13.80 19.69 4.60
CA ASP A 83 13.18 20.06 5.86
C ASP A 83 12.50 21.44 5.79
N ILE A 84 12.03 21.94 6.94
CA ILE A 84 11.36 23.25 7.03
C ILE A 84 12.30 24.44 6.80
N TYR A 85 13.62 24.23 6.87
CA TYR A 85 14.65 25.26 6.64
C TYR A 85 15.18 25.24 5.20
N GLY A 86 14.74 24.26 4.40
CA GLY A 86 15.18 24.06 3.02
C GLY A 86 16.43 23.19 2.90
N ASP A 87 16.92 22.62 4.01
CA ASP A 87 18.07 21.73 3.99
C ASP A 87 17.65 20.32 3.55
N ARG A 88 18.53 19.65 2.81
CA ARG A 88 18.25 18.31 2.29
C ARG A 88 18.29 17.29 3.45
N LEU A 89 17.23 16.49 3.59
CA LEU A 89 17.16 15.48 4.64
C LEU A 89 18.28 14.43 4.47
N THR A 90 18.89 14.07 5.60
CA THR A 90 19.82 12.94 5.67
C THR A 90 19.08 11.63 5.38
N ILE A 91 19.82 10.59 4.97
CA ILE A 91 19.24 9.29 4.63
C ILE A 91 18.52 8.71 5.87
N LEU A 92 19.16 8.73 7.04
CA LEU A 92 18.58 8.20 8.28
C LEU A 92 17.31 8.94 8.71
N GLN A 93 17.26 10.27 8.56
CA GLN A 93 16.06 11.06 8.85
C GLN A 93 14.93 10.73 7.88
N ALA A 94 15.23 10.63 6.58
CA ALA A 94 14.27 10.24 5.57
C ALA A 94 13.71 8.84 5.86
N GLU A 95 14.56 7.87 6.19
CA GLU A 95 14.14 6.52 6.54
C GLU A 95 13.23 6.50 7.78
N LYS A 96 13.57 7.24 8.83
CA LYS A 96 12.73 7.37 10.03
C LYS A 96 11.36 8.01 9.76
N LEU A 97 11.29 8.91 8.78
CA LEU A 97 10.01 9.50 8.33
C LEU A 97 9.20 8.48 7.52
N LEU A 98 9.86 7.71 6.66
CA LEU A 98 9.23 6.67 5.83
C LEU A 98 8.76 5.48 6.66
N GLU A 99 9.41 5.13 7.78
CA GLU A 99 8.98 4.08 8.70
C GLU A 99 7.56 4.28 9.24
N LYS A 100 7.13 5.54 9.36
CA LYS A 100 5.77 5.90 9.81
C LYS A 100 4.72 5.74 8.72
N LEU A 101 5.11 5.56 7.46
CA LEU A 101 4.18 5.36 6.35
C LEU A 101 3.57 3.96 6.39
N VAL A 102 2.36 3.85 5.84
CA VAL A 102 1.63 2.58 5.78
C VAL A 102 2.29 1.61 4.79
N CYS A 103 2.87 2.13 3.70
CA CYS A 103 3.47 1.34 2.63
C CYS A 103 4.87 0.80 3.02
N PRO A 104 5.18 -0.48 2.78
CA PRO A 104 6.53 -1.02 2.95
C PRO A 104 7.47 -0.58 1.82
N LYS A 105 8.80 -0.65 2.05
CA LYS A 105 9.84 -0.33 1.06
C LYS A 105 9.85 -1.28 -0.13
N GLU A 106 9.47 -2.54 0.10
CA GLU A 106 9.37 -3.56 -0.92
C GLU A 106 8.02 -4.28 -0.80
N VAL A 107 7.34 -4.47 -1.93
CA VAL A 107 6.05 -5.15 -2.01
C VAL A 107 6.19 -6.36 -2.94
N PRO A 108 6.30 -7.58 -2.42
CA PRO A 108 6.21 -8.79 -3.24
C PRO A 108 4.76 -9.02 -3.64
N LEU A 109 4.51 -9.33 -4.91
CA LEU A 109 3.19 -9.65 -5.45
C LEU A 109 3.25 -10.90 -6.34
N LYS A 110 2.14 -11.63 -6.41
CA LYS A 110 1.92 -12.78 -7.29
C LYS A 110 0.56 -12.66 -7.98
N VAL A 111 0.36 -13.41 -9.06
CA VAL A 111 -0.95 -13.52 -9.72
C VAL A 111 -1.97 -14.09 -8.72
N GLY A 112 -3.17 -13.51 -8.67
CA GLY A 112 -4.22 -13.90 -7.72
C GLY A 112 -4.10 -13.28 -6.32
N ALA A 113 -3.06 -12.47 -6.05
CA ALA A 113 -2.95 -11.76 -4.78
C ALA A 113 -4.02 -10.65 -4.67
N GLN A 114 -4.78 -10.64 -3.56
CA GLN A 114 -5.71 -9.56 -3.25
C GLN A 114 -4.94 -8.36 -2.70
N VAL A 115 -5.18 -7.18 -3.28
CA VAL A 115 -4.53 -5.93 -2.91
C VAL A 115 -5.55 -4.86 -2.54
N MET A 116 -5.16 -3.95 -1.66
CA MET A 116 -5.97 -2.79 -1.27
C MET A 116 -5.29 -1.50 -1.74
N LEU A 117 -6.07 -0.62 -2.38
CA LEU A 117 -5.59 0.70 -2.78
C LEU A 117 -5.46 1.60 -1.53
N LEU A 118 -4.22 1.90 -1.13
CA LEU A 118 -3.95 2.73 0.06
C LEU A 118 -4.10 4.23 -0.19
N ARG A 119 -3.84 4.68 -1.41
CA ARG A 119 -3.96 6.09 -1.81
C ARG A 119 -4.37 6.16 -3.26
N VAL A 120 -5.32 7.04 -3.55
CA VAL A 120 -5.70 7.37 -4.93
C VAL A 120 -4.53 8.13 -5.56
N CYS A 121 -3.62 7.39 -6.18
CA CYS A 121 -2.60 7.94 -7.05
C CYS A 121 -3.12 7.85 -8.48
N PHE A 122 -3.48 9.01 -9.06
CA PHE A 122 -3.93 9.12 -10.44
C PHE A 122 -2.94 8.55 -11.47
N VAL A 123 -1.66 8.40 -11.09
CA VAL A 123 -0.59 7.88 -11.97
C VAL A 123 -0.51 6.35 -11.98
N LEU A 124 -0.94 5.67 -10.91
CA LEU A 124 -0.82 4.20 -10.82
C LEU A 124 -1.96 3.45 -11.54
N LEU A 125 -3.13 4.10 -11.65
CA LEU A 125 -4.31 3.53 -12.30
C LEU A 125 -4.08 3.20 -13.79
N SER A 126 -3.22 3.93 -14.48
CA SER A 126 -2.91 3.67 -15.90
C SER A 126 -1.93 2.51 -16.12
N ILE A 127 -1.10 2.17 -15.12
CA ILE A 127 -0.06 1.12 -15.25
C ILE A 127 -0.57 -0.24 -14.78
N LEU A 128 -1.42 -0.26 -13.73
CA LEU A 128 -1.89 -1.49 -13.11
C LEU A 128 -3.21 -2.03 -13.71
N PHE A 129 -3.89 -1.25 -14.56
CA PHE A 129 -5.19 -1.63 -15.13
C PHE A 129 -5.22 -3.01 -15.85
N PRO A 130 -4.17 -3.46 -16.57
CA PRO A 130 -4.23 -4.77 -17.23
C PRO A 130 -3.93 -5.96 -16.31
N TYR A 131 -3.49 -5.75 -15.07
CA TYR A 131 -2.99 -6.84 -14.20
C TYR A 131 -3.83 -7.09 -12.94
N ILE A 132 -4.81 -6.24 -12.63
CA ILE A 132 -5.65 -6.39 -11.44
C ILE A 132 -7.10 -6.58 -11.88
N SER A 133 -7.66 -7.76 -11.63
CA SER A 133 -9.11 -7.95 -11.60
C SER A 133 -9.65 -7.23 -10.37
N VAL A 134 -9.95 -5.94 -10.52
CA VAL A 134 -10.71 -5.19 -9.51
C VAL A 134 -12.18 -5.34 -9.87
N ASP A 135 -12.99 -5.91 -8.97
CA ASP A 135 -14.44 -5.80 -9.06
C ASP A 135 -14.81 -4.31 -9.01
N LEU A 136 -15.09 -3.75 -10.19
CA LEU A 136 -15.19 -2.32 -10.45
C LEU A 136 -16.60 -1.75 -10.18
N GLU A 137 -17.47 -2.48 -9.48
CA GLU A 137 -18.86 -2.04 -9.27
C GLU A 137 -19.00 -0.94 -8.20
N LEU A 138 -18.01 -0.76 -7.32
CA LEU A 138 -18.05 0.26 -6.25
C LEU A 138 -17.52 1.65 -6.65
N PHE A 139 -17.07 1.87 -7.88
CA PHE A 139 -16.36 3.11 -8.27
C PHE A 139 -17.10 4.03 -9.28
N THR A 140 -18.34 3.73 -9.66
CA THR A 140 -19.10 4.54 -10.63
C THR A 140 -19.41 5.97 -10.16
N GLY A 141 -19.41 6.23 -8.85
CA GLY A 141 -19.59 7.58 -8.29
C GLY A 141 -18.39 8.53 -8.48
N ALA A 142 -17.18 8.03 -8.79
CA ALA A 142 -15.99 8.87 -8.90
C ALA A 142 -15.84 9.56 -10.28
N ARG A 143 -16.56 9.10 -11.32
CA ARG A 143 -16.45 9.66 -12.68
C ARG A 143 -16.92 11.11 -12.79
N GLN A 144 -17.88 11.55 -11.97
CA GLN A 144 -18.42 12.92 -12.04
C GLN A 144 -17.49 13.99 -11.44
N TRP A 145 -16.51 13.61 -10.64
CA TRP A 145 -15.49 14.53 -10.10
C TRP A 145 -14.33 14.81 -11.08
N VAL A 146 -14.21 14.03 -12.17
CA VAL A 146 -13.02 14.00 -13.04
C VAL A 146 -12.96 15.16 -14.04
N THR A 147 -14.06 15.87 -14.32
CA THR A 147 -14.04 16.96 -15.33
C THR A 147 -13.67 18.34 -14.78
N ARG A 148 -13.46 18.51 -13.46
CA ARG A 148 -13.31 19.87 -12.86
C ARG A 148 -11.91 20.26 -12.39
N GLN A 149 -10.95 19.34 -12.25
CA GLN A 149 -9.62 19.66 -11.69
C GLN A 149 -8.41 19.46 -12.63
N SER A 150 -8.61 19.11 -13.89
CA SER A 150 -7.48 18.94 -14.82
C SER A 150 -7.02 20.28 -15.44
N ARG A 151 -6.34 21.11 -14.64
CA ARG A 151 -5.41 22.13 -15.15
C ARG A 151 -4.15 22.18 -14.29
N ARG A 152 -3.02 21.90 -14.95
CA ARG A 152 -1.61 22.00 -14.52
C ARG A 152 -1.11 20.89 -13.59
N VAL A 153 -0.45 19.89 -14.19
CA VAL A 153 1.02 19.72 -14.16
C VAL A 153 1.39 18.85 -15.37
N TYR A 154 2.02 19.43 -16.39
CA TYR A 154 2.69 18.65 -17.44
C TYR A 154 4.07 18.23 -16.93
N TRP A 155 4.34 16.92 -16.93
CA TRP A 155 5.69 16.38 -16.78
C TRP A 155 6.37 16.41 -18.16
N HIS A 156 7.44 17.20 -18.29
CA HIS A 156 8.36 17.09 -19.42
C HIS A 156 9.33 15.91 -19.17
N PRO A 157 9.50 14.97 -20.11
CA PRO A 157 10.59 14.02 -20.06
C PRO A 157 11.89 14.77 -20.43
N ARG A 158 12.80 14.94 -19.47
CA ARG A 158 14.16 15.38 -19.77
C ARG A 158 15.02 14.16 -20.10
N GLY A 159 15.62 14.20 -21.30
CA GLY A 159 17.02 13.80 -21.49
C GLY A 159 17.27 12.41 -22.06
N ALA A 160 17.11 12.25 -23.37
CA ALA A 160 18.01 11.39 -24.14
C ALA A 160 19.21 12.24 -24.56
N THR A 161 20.35 12.05 -23.91
CA THR A 161 21.63 12.66 -24.31
C THR A 161 22.19 11.93 -25.52
N THR A 162 22.04 12.48 -26.71
CA THR A 162 22.83 12.08 -27.88
C THR A 162 24.07 12.96 -27.96
N SER A 163 25.22 12.39 -27.62
CA SER A 163 26.54 12.99 -27.83
C SER A 163 26.85 13.03 -29.34
N HIS A 164 26.85 14.22 -29.93
CA HIS A 164 27.33 14.43 -31.29
C HIS A 164 28.72 15.09 -31.24
N CYS A 165 29.74 14.30 -31.58
CA CYS A 165 31.09 14.76 -31.84
C CYS A 165 31.15 15.27 -33.28
N GLY A 166 31.36 16.58 -33.46
CA GLY A 166 31.46 17.21 -34.76
C GLY A 166 32.60 18.21 -34.78
N SER A 167 33.77 17.76 -35.23
CA SER A 167 34.94 18.58 -35.55
C SER A 167 34.60 19.55 -36.68
N ARG A 168 34.90 20.85 -36.52
CA ARG A 168 34.88 21.81 -37.64
C ARG A 168 36.23 22.49 -37.79
N VAL A 169 36.84 22.17 -38.93
CA VAL A 169 38.08 22.69 -39.48
C VAL A 169 37.93 24.18 -39.82
N GLY A 170 38.94 24.97 -39.45
CA GLY A 170 39.02 26.39 -39.79
C GLY A 170 39.33 26.62 -41.27
N ALA A 171 38.74 27.67 -41.82
CA ALA A 171 39.13 28.22 -43.12
C ALA A 171 39.38 29.72 -42.95
N THR A 172 40.65 30.09 -42.95
CA THR A 172 41.15 31.44 -43.21
C THR A 172 41.03 31.73 -44.70
N LYS A 173 40.56 32.93 -45.06
CA LYS A 173 40.82 33.51 -46.38
C LYS A 173 41.24 34.98 -46.20
N HIS A 174 42.31 35.29 -46.92
CA HIS A 174 42.92 36.59 -47.17
C HIS A 174 42.00 37.53 -47.93
#